data_AF-A0A8A0RK71-F1
#
_entry.id   AF-A0A8A0RK71-F1
#
_cell.length_a   1.000
_cell.length_b   1.000
_cell.length_c   1.000
_cell.angle_alpha   90.00
_cell.angle_beta   90.00
_cell.angle_gamma   90.00
#
_symmetry.space_group_name_H-M   'P 1'
#
loop_
_entity.id
_entity.type
_entity.pdbx_description
1 polymer ?
#
loop_
_entity_poly.entity_id
_entity_poly.type
_entity_poly.pdbx_seq_one_letter_code
_entity_poly.pdbx_strand_id
1 'polypeptide(L)'
;MIGEFEELNQFTEEEAIETVLEDHPDLRLLWERRPILKSPIEINGINPVLHILLESIVEHQIIKNDPPEARSAFERLMKNGMTRHAARMTIVSLFVPYMFETLKERKPFNTEDYSRQLALLGTKLKRVGRNDPCPCGSGKKFKHCCIDKFRNLKPLQSNVNPEKKVDEKLVLGSGHYATLDYLKAASAGDPVLLLENRVHISAFLEENGDLDGARMALKENIALAESLGKEGLIKNAYSDMLFLCQNHKELAGEGLEVIDKLLSLSRDEDEIGCLRCDRADLLARQGKVDEAEREFESIFKDMPEWYFGRYRYALFLENLGRKPEALEVLKELESIKDKLDEFTYSAVTEVLEDMTG
;
A
#
# COMPACT_ATOMS: atom_id res chain seq x y z
N MET A 1 14.06 2.60 -20.61
CA MET A 1 13.21 1.75 -19.76
C MET A 1 11.73 2.13 -19.81
N ILE A 2 11.31 3.39 -19.92
CA ILE A 2 9.86 3.75 -19.89
C ILE A 2 9.05 3.17 -21.06
N GLY A 3 9.61 3.15 -22.29
CA GLY A 3 8.91 2.58 -23.46
C GLY A 3 8.88 1.05 -23.54
N GLU A 4 9.66 0.34 -22.72
CA GLU A 4 9.81 -1.12 -22.81
C GLU A 4 8.70 -1.87 -22.04
N PHE A 5 7.99 -1.20 -21.11
CA PHE A 5 6.95 -1.82 -20.30
C PHE A 5 5.53 -1.59 -20.86
N GLU A 6 5.29 -0.51 -21.60
CA GLU A 6 4.02 -0.34 -22.35
C GLU A 6 3.83 -1.44 -23.41
N GLU A 7 4.94 -1.92 -23.98
CA GLU A 7 4.95 -3.06 -24.91
C GLU A 7 4.49 -4.37 -24.27
N LEU A 8 4.41 -4.48 -22.93
CA LEU A 8 3.92 -5.70 -22.28
C LEU A 8 2.39 -5.82 -22.31
N ASN A 9 1.66 -4.70 -22.38
CA ASN A 9 0.19 -4.69 -22.44
C ASN A 9 -0.37 -5.47 -23.64
N GLN A 10 0.38 -5.56 -24.74
CA GLN A 10 -0.08 -6.27 -25.94
C GLN A 10 -0.09 -7.80 -25.77
N PHE A 11 0.56 -8.31 -24.72
CA PHE A 11 0.68 -9.74 -24.42
C PHE A 11 -0.24 -10.18 -23.28
N THR A 12 -1.11 -9.28 -22.80
CA THR A 12 -2.12 -9.60 -21.80
C THR A 12 -3.50 -9.61 -22.44
N GLU A 13 -4.38 -10.46 -21.90
CA GLU A 13 -5.80 -10.44 -22.21
C GLU A 13 -6.59 -10.06 -20.96
N GLU A 14 -7.78 -9.48 -21.17
CA GLU A 14 -8.65 -8.98 -20.10
C GLU A 14 -8.98 -10.07 -19.06
N GLU A 15 -9.22 -11.31 -19.50
CA GLU A 15 -9.47 -12.46 -18.61
C GLU A 15 -8.28 -12.77 -17.67
N ALA A 16 -7.06 -12.65 -18.17
CA ALA A 16 -5.85 -12.91 -17.38
C ALA A 16 -5.62 -11.80 -16.35
N ILE A 17 -5.85 -10.55 -16.74
CA ILE A 17 -5.76 -9.39 -15.85
C ILE A 17 -6.77 -9.50 -14.71
N GLU A 18 -8.03 -9.82 -15.02
CA GLU A 18 -9.06 -9.96 -13.99
C GLU A 18 -8.73 -11.06 -12.98
N THR A 19 -8.21 -12.20 -13.45
CA THR A 19 -7.75 -13.27 -12.55
C THR A 19 -6.67 -12.77 -11.58
N VAL A 20 -5.74 -11.93 -12.03
CA VAL A 20 -4.68 -11.38 -11.17
C VAL A 20 -5.23 -10.33 -10.21
N LEU A 21 -6.19 -9.51 -10.64
CA LEU A 21 -6.84 -8.51 -9.79
C LEU A 21 -7.75 -9.14 -8.72
N GLU A 22 -8.25 -10.35 -8.92
CA GLU A 22 -8.92 -11.14 -7.87
C GLU A 22 -7.95 -11.57 -6.76
N ASP A 23 -6.71 -11.90 -7.12
CA ASP A 23 -5.64 -12.23 -6.17
C ASP A 23 -5.05 -10.97 -5.49
N HIS A 24 -5.20 -9.80 -6.12
CA HIS A 24 -4.71 -8.49 -5.65
C HIS A 24 -5.81 -7.41 -5.67
N PRO A 25 -6.86 -7.55 -4.84
CA PRO A 25 -8.00 -6.63 -4.86
C PRO A 25 -7.63 -5.20 -4.45
N ASP A 26 -6.56 -5.02 -3.69
CA ASP A 26 -5.98 -3.73 -3.31
C ASP A 26 -5.42 -2.94 -4.51
N LEU A 27 -5.04 -3.61 -5.59
CA LEU A 27 -4.45 -2.96 -6.76
C LEU A 27 -5.45 -2.56 -7.85
N ARG A 28 -6.72 -3.01 -7.75
CA ARG A 28 -7.75 -2.77 -8.78
C ARG A 28 -7.93 -1.28 -9.08
N LEU A 29 -8.06 -0.48 -8.04
CA LEU A 29 -8.22 0.97 -8.17
C LEU A 29 -7.03 1.62 -8.89
N LEU A 30 -5.81 1.25 -8.50
CA LEU A 30 -4.58 1.75 -9.12
C LEU A 30 -4.48 1.32 -10.59
N TRP A 31 -4.86 0.06 -10.87
CA TRP A 31 -4.87 -0.49 -12.22
C TRP A 31 -5.83 0.29 -13.14
N GLU A 32 -7.05 0.55 -12.70
CA GLU A 32 -8.05 1.30 -13.48
C GLU A 32 -7.62 2.75 -13.74
N ARG A 33 -6.90 3.35 -12.80
CA ARG A 33 -6.40 4.74 -12.89
C ARG A 33 -5.08 4.88 -13.61
N ARG A 34 -4.40 3.78 -13.96
CA ARG A 34 -3.11 3.81 -14.68
C ARG A 34 -3.03 4.78 -15.88
N PRO A 35 -4.07 5.02 -16.72
CA PRO A 35 -3.93 5.87 -17.91
C PRO A 35 -3.76 7.36 -17.59
N ILE A 36 -4.13 7.79 -16.37
CA ILE A 36 -4.02 9.19 -15.94
C ILE A 36 -2.79 9.45 -15.05
N LEU A 37 -2.05 8.39 -14.68
CA LEU A 37 -0.90 8.48 -13.79
C LEU A 37 0.41 8.66 -14.57
N LYS A 38 1.35 9.38 -13.97
CA LYS A 38 2.70 9.55 -14.54
C LYS A 38 3.53 8.29 -14.30
N SER A 39 4.24 7.84 -15.32
CA SER A 39 5.18 6.73 -15.21
C SER A 39 6.57 7.20 -14.74
N PRO A 40 7.32 6.36 -13.99
CA PRO A 40 6.94 5.03 -13.51
C PRO A 40 5.97 5.10 -12.31
N ILE A 41 5.01 4.16 -12.27
CA ILE A 41 4.14 3.95 -11.10
C ILE A 41 4.91 3.09 -10.11
N GLU A 42 5.57 3.74 -9.15
CA GLU A 42 6.42 3.10 -8.15
C GLU A 42 6.04 3.58 -6.74
N ILE A 43 5.80 2.62 -5.85
CA ILE A 43 5.45 2.84 -4.44
C ILE A 43 6.51 2.13 -3.60
N ASN A 44 7.30 2.88 -2.83
CA ASN A 44 8.36 2.36 -1.97
C ASN A 44 9.34 1.39 -2.69
N GLY A 45 9.72 1.68 -3.93
CA GLY A 45 10.64 0.84 -4.71
C GLY A 45 9.96 -0.33 -5.45
N ILE A 46 8.63 -0.43 -5.39
CA ILE A 46 7.86 -1.52 -5.99
C ILE A 46 6.96 -0.96 -7.08
N ASN A 47 6.95 -1.63 -8.23
CA ASN A 47 6.07 -1.27 -9.35
C ASN A 47 4.85 -2.23 -9.39
N PRO A 48 3.71 -1.86 -8.80
CA PRO A 48 2.52 -2.72 -8.74
C PRO A 48 1.90 -3.00 -10.11
N VAL A 49 2.02 -2.07 -11.07
CA VAL A 49 1.50 -2.28 -12.43
C VAL A 49 2.34 -3.32 -13.16
N LEU A 50 3.66 -3.26 -13.04
CA LEU A 50 4.56 -4.27 -13.59
C LEU A 50 4.30 -5.65 -12.95
N HIS A 51 4.04 -5.69 -11.64
CA HIS A 51 3.64 -6.92 -10.94
C HIS A 51 2.40 -7.56 -11.58
N ILE A 52 1.32 -6.79 -11.77
CA ILE A 52 0.10 -7.27 -12.43
C ILE A 52 0.38 -7.76 -13.87
N LEU A 53 1.18 -7.00 -14.64
CA LEU A 53 1.50 -7.35 -16.03
C LEU A 53 2.28 -8.66 -16.13
N LEU A 54 3.29 -8.85 -15.28
CA LEU A 54 4.09 -10.07 -15.26
C LEU A 54 3.25 -11.31 -14.95
N GLU A 55 2.37 -11.19 -13.95
CA GLU A 55 1.44 -12.27 -13.62
C GLU A 55 0.44 -12.52 -14.74
N SER A 56 -0.12 -11.47 -15.34
CA SER A 56 -1.12 -11.56 -16.41
C SER A 56 -0.56 -12.23 -17.66
N ILE A 57 0.71 -11.98 -18.01
CA ILE A 57 1.37 -12.67 -19.13
C ILE A 57 1.46 -14.17 -18.85
N VAL A 58 1.86 -14.55 -17.63
CA VAL A 58 1.98 -15.97 -17.27
C VAL A 58 0.60 -16.64 -17.18
N GLU A 59 -0.38 -15.95 -16.61
CA GLU A 59 -1.77 -16.41 -16.57
C GLU A 59 -2.31 -16.62 -17.99
N HIS A 60 -2.04 -15.70 -18.92
CA HIS A 60 -2.38 -15.85 -20.32
C HIS A 60 -1.70 -17.08 -20.96
N GLN A 61 -0.41 -17.32 -20.69
CA GLN A 61 0.28 -18.55 -21.17
C GLN A 61 -0.40 -19.83 -20.65
N ILE A 62 -0.86 -19.83 -19.40
CA ILE A 62 -1.58 -20.96 -18.79
C ILE A 62 -2.95 -21.15 -19.46
N ILE A 63 -3.71 -20.06 -19.66
CA ILE A 63 -5.05 -20.07 -20.29
C ILE A 63 -4.98 -20.48 -21.76
N LYS A 64 -4.01 -19.98 -22.52
CA LYS A 64 -3.84 -20.33 -23.94
C LYS A 64 -3.12 -21.65 -24.18
N ASN A 65 -2.52 -22.23 -23.15
CA ASN A 65 -1.65 -23.41 -23.28
C ASN A 65 -0.45 -23.15 -24.20
N ASP A 66 0.07 -21.92 -24.18
CA ASP A 66 1.15 -21.49 -25.05
C ASP A 66 2.21 -20.72 -24.24
N PRO A 67 3.39 -21.31 -23.99
CA PRO A 67 3.77 -22.66 -24.39
C PRO A 67 3.01 -23.73 -23.56
N PRO A 68 2.80 -24.96 -24.08
CA PRO A 68 2.08 -26.02 -23.36
C PRO A 68 2.79 -26.45 -22.07
N GLU A 69 4.10 -26.23 -21.98
CA GLU A 69 4.86 -26.46 -20.76
C GLU A 69 4.44 -25.52 -19.62
N ALA A 70 3.87 -24.34 -19.90
CA ALA A 70 3.42 -23.39 -18.88
C ALA A 70 2.23 -23.96 -18.09
N ARG A 71 1.17 -24.39 -18.79
CA ARG A 71 0.03 -25.08 -18.16
C ARG A 71 0.46 -26.37 -17.48
N SER A 72 1.30 -27.17 -18.14
CA SER A 72 1.78 -28.43 -17.58
C SER A 72 2.59 -28.21 -16.30
N ALA A 73 3.40 -27.15 -16.23
CA ALA A 73 4.13 -26.75 -15.03
C ALA A 73 3.18 -26.31 -13.92
N PHE A 74 2.22 -25.43 -14.25
CA PHE A 74 1.21 -24.94 -13.34
C PHE A 74 0.43 -26.09 -12.67
N GLU A 75 -0.10 -27.03 -13.46
CA GLU A 75 -0.83 -28.20 -12.97
C GLU A 75 0.03 -29.10 -12.06
N ARG A 76 1.32 -29.30 -12.41
CA ARG A 76 2.26 -30.06 -11.57
C ARG A 76 2.51 -29.37 -10.22
N LEU A 77 2.69 -28.05 -10.22
CA LEU A 77 2.91 -27.27 -9.00
C LEU A 77 1.69 -27.32 -8.08
N MET A 78 0.49 -27.16 -8.64
CA MET A 78 -0.79 -27.32 -7.93
C MET A 78 -0.94 -28.72 -7.34
N LYS A 79 -0.64 -29.77 -8.13
CA LYS A 79 -0.67 -31.17 -7.67
C LYS A 79 0.30 -31.44 -6.52
N ASN A 80 1.38 -30.68 -6.43
CA ASN A 80 2.35 -30.75 -5.33
C ASN A 80 1.92 -29.93 -4.10
N GLY A 81 0.72 -29.34 -4.09
CA GLY A 81 0.14 -28.67 -2.93
C GLY A 81 0.29 -27.15 -2.90
N MET A 82 0.71 -26.52 -4.01
CA MET A 82 0.72 -25.06 -4.12
C MET A 82 -0.69 -24.51 -4.35
N THR A 83 -0.93 -23.26 -3.92
CA THR A 83 -2.09 -22.47 -4.33
C THR A 83 -1.95 -22.06 -5.80
N ARG A 84 -3.06 -21.64 -6.44
CA ARG A 84 -3.04 -21.11 -7.82
C ARG A 84 -2.07 -19.94 -7.94
N HIS A 85 -2.19 -18.99 -7.02
CA HIS A 85 -1.33 -17.82 -6.97
C HIS A 85 0.15 -18.22 -6.79
N ALA A 86 0.52 -19.07 -5.82
CA ALA A 86 1.91 -19.54 -5.68
C ALA A 86 2.44 -20.26 -6.93
N ALA A 87 1.62 -21.09 -7.56
CA ALA A 87 2.01 -21.80 -8.77
C ALA A 87 2.30 -20.83 -9.93
N ARG A 88 1.44 -19.81 -10.11
CA ARG A 88 1.67 -18.73 -11.08
C ARG A 88 2.93 -17.94 -10.75
N MET A 89 3.11 -17.50 -9.51
CA MET A 89 4.29 -16.72 -9.09
C MET A 89 5.61 -17.50 -9.20
N THR A 90 5.56 -18.82 -9.07
CA THR A 90 6.70 -19.70 -9.37
C THR A 90 7.09 -19.62 -10.84
N ILE A 91 6.11 -19.61 -11.75
CA ILE A 91 6.35 -19.48 -13.19
C ILE A 91 6.78 -18.06 -13.56
N VAL A 92 6.20 -17.02 -12.94
CA VAL A 92 6.63 -15.61 -13.09
C VAL A 92 8.09 -15.47 -12.71
N SER A 93 8.51 -16.03 -11.58
CA SER A 93 9.91 -16.01 -11.13
C SER A 93 10.87 -16.67 -12.12
N LEU A 94 10.39 -17.65 -12.90
CA LEU A 94 11.15 -18.24 -14.00
C LEU A 94 11.12 -17.36 -15.25
N PHE A 95 9.98 -16.75 -15.58
CA PHE A 95 9.78 -15.91 -16.77
C PHE A 95 10.59 -14.60 -16.72
N VAL A 96 10.61 -13.95 -15.56
CA VAL A 96 11.19 -12.61 -15.35
C VAL A 96 12.62 -12.47 -15.89
N PRO A 97 13.58 -13.38 -15.57
CA PRO A 97 14.93 -13.31 -16.14
C PRO A 97 14.97 -13.37 -17.68
N TYR A 98 14.13 -14.19 -18.31
CA TYR A 98 14.07 -14.29 -19.78
C TYR A 98 13.50 -13.01 -20.38
N MET A 99 12.45 -12.47 -19.78
CA MET A 99 11.85 -11.21 -20.20
C MET A 99 12.86 -10.06 -20.07
N PHE A 100 13.52 -9.92 -18.93
CA PHE A 100 14.54 -8.88 -18.72
C PHE A 100 15.70 -8.99 -19.70
N GLU A 101 16.21 -10.20 -19.95
CA GLU A 101 17.29 -10.41 -20.91
C GLU A 101 16.85 -10.05 -22.34
N THR A 102 15.62 -10.39 -22.71
CA THR A 102 15.00 -10.07 -24.01
C THR A 102 14.91 -8.56 -24.22
N LEU A 103 14.32 -7.84 -23.24
CA LEU A 103 14.13 -6.39 -23.31
C LEU A 103 15.47 -5.65 -23.28
N LYS A 104 16.35 -5.98 -22.33
CA LYS A 104 17.64 -5.31 -22.14
C LYS A 104 18.58 -5.49 -23.33
N GLU A 105 18.69 -6.72 -23.84
CA GLU A 105 19.61 -7.04 -24.94
C GLU A 105 18.97 -6.88 -26.33
N ARG A 106 17.68 -6.49 -26.38
CA ARG A 106 16.88 -6.33 -27.60
C ARG A 106 16.98 -7.52 -28.55
N LYS A 107 16.92 -8.72 -27.98
CA LYS A 107 17.01 -9.99 -28.72
C LYS A 107 15.70 -10.76 -28.65
N PRO A 108 15.45 -11.71 -29.56
CA PRO A 108 14.26 -12.55 -29.48
C PRO A 108 14.17 -13.32 -28.17
N PHE A 109 12.94 -13.48 -27.65
CA PHE A 109 12.68 -14.28 -26.47
C PHE A 109 13.11 -15.73 -26.70
N ASN A 110 13.87 -16.30 -25.76
CA ASN A 110 14.38 -17.66 -25.89
C ASN A 110 13.31 -18.70 -25.48
N THR A 111 12.29 -18.86 -26.31
CA THR A 111 11.15 -19.76 -26.07
C THR A 111 11.60 -21.20 -25.85
N GLU A 112 12.57 -21.67 -26.62
CA GLU A 112 13.05 -23.06 -26.53
C GLU A 112 13.65 -23.37 -25.15
N ASP A 113 14.48 -22.48 -24.62
CA ASP A 113 15.06 -22.66 -23.29
C ASP A 113 14.04 -22.41 -22.16
N TYR A 114 13.14 -21.44 -22.34
CA TYR A 114 12.05 -21.17 -21.40
C TYR A 114 11.12 -22.39 -21.23
N SER A 115 10.62 -22.97 -22.34
CA SER A 115 9.82 -24.21 -22.33
C SER A 115 10.56 -25.37 -21.66
N ARG A 116 11.87 -25.52 -21.93
CA ARG A 116 12.70 -26.53 -21.26
C ARG A 116 12.78 -26.33 -19.76
N GLN A 117 12.86 -25.09 -19.26
CA GLN A 117 12.85 -24.83 -17.81
C GLN A 117 11.46 -25.06 -17.20
N LEU A 118 10.39 -24.63 -17.88
CA LEU A 118 9.01 -24.90 -17.47
C LEU A 118 8.77 -26.41 -17.28
N ALA A 119 9.25 -27.24 -18.21
CA ALA A 119 9.13 -28.69 -18.12
C ALA A 119 9.75 -29.29 -16.84
N LEU A 120 10.72 -28.60 -16.22
CA LEU A 120 11.36 -29.04 -14.98
C LEU A 120 10.63 -28.58 -13.71
N LEU A 121 9.84 -27.50 -13.78
CA LEU A 121 9.10 -26.99 -12.63
C LEU A 121 8.13 -28.06 -12.07
N GLY A 122 8.16 -28.24 -10.76
CA GLY A 122 7.33 -29.22 -10.04
C GLY A 122 7.76 -30.69 -10.22
N THR A 123 8.90 -30.97 -10.86
CA THR A 123 9.38 -32.35 -11.07
C THR A 123 10.33 -32.82 -9.95
N LYS A 124 10.29 -34.12 -9.61
CA LYS A 124 11.16 -34.72 -8.58
C LYS A 124 12.55 -35.05 -9.16
N LEU A 125 13.43 -34.05 -9.23
CA LEU A 125 14.77 -34.17 -9.86
C LEU A 125 15.82 -34.92 -9.03
N LYS A 126 15.52 -35.28 -7.77
CA LYS A 126 16.41 -36.09 -6.90
C LYS A 126 16.88 -37.42 -7.51
N ARG A 127 16.21 -37.89 -8.57
CA ARG A 127 16.51 -39.16 -9.25
C ARG A 127 17.34 -39.02 -10.52
N VAL A 128 17.71 -37.80 -10.92
CA VAL A 128 18.46 -37.55 -12.16
C VAL A 128 19.94 -37.36 -11.85
N GLY A 129 20.77 -38.29 -12.30
CA GLY A 129 22.22 -38.23 -12.21
C GLY A 129 22.80 -37.11 -13.07
N ARG A 130 23.95 -36.54 -12.65
CA ARG A 130 24.64 -35.44 -13.38
C ARG A 130 24.92 -35.77 -14.85
N ASN A 131 25.15 -37.04 -15.18
CA ASN A 131 25.48 -37.49 -16.52
C ASN A 131 24.28 -38.04 -17.30
N ASP A 132 23.10 -38.14 -16.68
CA ASP A 132 21.89 -38.66 -17.32
C ASP A 132 21.39 -37.66 -18.37
N PRO A 133 20.64 -38.12 -19.40
CA PRO A 133 19.96 -37.22 -20.31
C PRO A 133 19.11 -36.20 -19.55
N CYS A 134 19.15 -34.93 -19.97
CA CYS A 134 18.40 -33.87 -19.32
C CYS A 134 16.89 -34.18 -19.40
N PRO A 135 16.16 -34.16 -18.26
CA PRO A 135 14.71 -34.36 -18.24
C PRO A 135 13.94 -33.26 -18.97
N CYS A 136 14.61 -32.15 -19.30
CA CYS A 136 14.09 -31.07 -20.13
C CYS A 136 13.94 -31.42 -21.62
N GLY A 137 14.39 -32.61 -22.06
CA GLY A 137 14.28 -33.04 -23.46
C GLY A 137 15.34 -32.48 -24.41
N SER A 138 16.39 -31.82 -23.90
CA SER A 138 17.45 -31.24 -24.75
C SER A 138 18.40 -32.26 -25.39
N GLY A 139 18.35 -33.53 -24.99
CA GLY A 139 19.30 -34.57 -25.37
C GLY A 139 20.72 -34.42 -24.78
N LYS A 140 21.02 -33.29 -24.12
CA LYS A 140 22.31 -33.06 -23.44
C LYS A 140 22.33 -33.74 -22.06
N LYS A 141 23.52 -34.05 -21.55
CA LYS A 141 23.69 -34.49 -20.15
C LYS A 141 23.16 -33.40 -19.20
N PHE A 142 22.54 -33.78 -18.09
CA PHE A 142 21.95 -32.84 -17.13
C PHE A 142 22.97 -31.77 -16.68
N LYS A 143 24.23 -32.17 -16.45
CA LYS A 143 25.31 -31.25 -16.07
C LYS A 143 25.71 -30.20 -17.12
N HIS A 144 25.36 -30.41 -18.37
CA HIS A 144 25.67 -29.52 -19.49
C HIS A 144 24.43 -28.80 -20.02
N CYS A 145 23.31 -28.89 -19.30
CA CYS A 145 22.05 -28.29 -19.71
C CYS A 145 21.41 -27.50 -18.58
N CYS A 146 20.69 -28.17 -17.68
CA CYS A 146 19.87 -27.48 -16.69
C CYS A 146 20.46 -27.49 -15.28
N ILE A 147 21.58 -28.18 -15.01
CA ILE A 147 22.10 -28.29 -13.63
C ILE A 147 22.40 -26.93 -12.99
N ASP A 148 23.05 -26.01 -13.72
CA ASP A 148 23.47 -24.72 -13.18
C ASP A 148 22.32 -23.71 -13.20
N LYS A 149 21.44 -23.79 -14.20
CA LYS A 149 20.19 -23.03 -14.25
C LYS A 149 19.28 -23.40 -13.07
N PHE A 150 19.14 -24.70 -12.80
CA PHE A 150 18.42 -25.24 -11.66
C PHE A 150 19.05 -24.86 -10.33
N ARG A 151 20.39 -24.79 -10.26
CA ARG A 151 21.16 -24.37 -9.07
C ARG A 151 21.17 -22.86 -8.82
N ASN A 152 20.75 -22.04 -9.77
CA ASN A 152 20.77 -20.58 -9.66
C ASN A 152 19.37 -19.97 -9.61
N LEU A 153 18.36 -20.65 -10.16
CA LEU A 153 16.95 -20.27 -10.02
C LEU A 153 16.44 -20.75 -8.66
N LYS A 154 16.31 -19.84 -7.68
CA LYS A 154 15.74 -20.14 -6.35
C LYS A 154 14.41 -20.95 -6.40
N PRO A 155 13.48 -20.72 -7.35
CA PRO A 155 12.26 -21.53 -7.48
C PRO A 155 12.48 -22.97 -7.94
N LEU A 156 13.62 -23.24 -8.60
CA LEU A 156 14.03 -24.56 -9.07
C LEU A 156 14.92 -25.26 -8.04
N GLN A 157 15.76 -24.55 -7.29
CA GLN A 157 16.64 -25.13 -6.25
C GLN A 157 15.89 -25.81 -5.11
N SER A 158 14.65 -25.38 -4.83
CA SER A 158 13.85 -25.99 -3.79
C SER A 158 13.35 -27.35 -4.30
N ASN A 159 13.80 -28.42 -3.63
CA ASN A 159 12.76 -29.29 -3.08
C ASN A 159 11.80 -28.33 -2.42
N VAL A 160 10.58 -28.17 -2.94
CA VAL A 160 9.52 -27.46 -2.25
C VAL A 160 9.45 -28.15 -0.90
N ASN A 161 10.17 -27.62 0.10
CA ASN A 161 9.87 -27.89 1.47
C ASN A 161 8.48 -27.27 1.56
N PRO A 162 7.42 -28.03 1.83
CA PRO A 162 6.06 -27.49 1.87
C PRO A 162 5.93 -26.25 2.79
N GLU A 163 6.93 -26.04 3.65
CA GLU A 163 7.06 -24.96 4.62
C GLU A 163 7.71 -23.66 4.10
N LYS A 164 8.50 -23.66 3.00
CA LYS A 164 9.02 -22.42 2.38
C LYS A 164 8.21 -22.10 1.13
N LYS A 165 7.01 -21.56 1.36
CA LYS A 165 6.11 -21.04 0.31
C LYS A 165 6.80 -19.91 -0.47
N VAL A 166 6.55 -19.84 -1.77
CA VAL A 166 6.84 -18.63 -2.55
C VAL A 166 6.05 -17.50 -1.91
N ASP A 167 6.68 -16.33 -1.73
CA ASP A 167 5.96 -15.21 -1.16
C ASP A 167 4.96 -14.69 -2.21
N GLU A 168 3.69 -15.01 -1.98
CA GLU A 168 2.54 -14.60 -2.80
C GLU A 168 2.12 -13.15 -2.50
N LYS A 169 2.75 -12.50 -1.52
CA LYS A 169 2.37 -11.17 -1.08
C LYS A 169 3.09 -10.10 -1.88
N LEU A 170 2.34 -9.09 -2.29
CA LEU A 170 2.88 -7.79 -2.65
C LEU A 170 2.75 -6.88 -1.42
N VAL A 171 3.85 -6.36 -0.91
CA VAL A 171 3.87 -5.43 0.24
C VAL A 171 4.31 -4.07 -0.27
N LEU A 172 3.40 -3.11 -0.37
CA LEU A 172 3.69 -1.78 -0.92
C LEU A 172 4.26 -0.81 0.11
N GLY A 173 4.24 -1.16 1.39
CA GLY A 173 4.85 -0.39 2.47
C GLY A 173 4.61 -1.04 3.81
N SER A 174 5.03 -0.37 4.88
CA SER A 174 4.84 -0.85 6.26
C SER A 174 4.80 0.30 7.25
N GLY A 175 4.19 0.07 8.41
CA GLY A 175 4.23 0.97 9.56
C GLY A 175 2.95 1.76 9.82
N HIS A 176 1.95 1.70 8.94
CA HIS A 176 0.66 2.35 9.18
C HIS A 176 -0.32 1.44 9.92
N TYR A 177 -0.51 0.22 9.44
CA TYR A 177 -1.39 -0.80 10.02
C TYR A 177 -0.61 -1.95 10.64
N ALA A 178 0.56 -2.27 10.07
CA ALA A 178 1.38 -3.37 10.56
C ALA A 178 2.88 -3.12 10.36
N THR A 179 3.68 -3.73 11.22
CA THR A 179 5.13 -3.76 11.07
C THR A 179 5.53 -4.63 9.88
N LEU A 180 6.71 -4.35 9.31
CA LEU A 180 7.24 -5.17 8.22
C LEU A 180 7.36 -6.67 8.60
N ASP A 181 7.69 -6.96 9.86
CA ASP A 181 7.79 -8.34 10.35
C ASP A 181 6.44 -9.05 10.40
N TYR A 182 5.37 -8.34 10.80
CA TYR A 182 4.01 -8.85 10.69
C TYR A 182 3.66 -9.17 9.23
N LEU A 183 3.88 -8.21 8.33
CA LEU A 183 3.53 -8.35 6.91
C LEU A 183 4.28 -9.50 6.24
N LYS A 184 5.56 -9.69 6.57
CA LYS A 184 6.36 -10.84 6.13
C LYS A 184 5.83 -12.18 6.64
N ALA A 185 5.20 -12.22 7.80
CA ALA A 185 4.60 -13.43 8.37
C ALA A 185 3.14 -13.67 7.94
N ALA A 186 2.43 -12.63 7.50
CA ALA A 186 1.02 -12.68 7.10
C ALA A 186 0.77 -13.64 5.92
N SER A 187 -0.48 -14.06 5.72
CA SER A 187 -0.90 -14.72 4.46
C SER A 187 -1.21 -13.70 3.37
N ALA A 188 -1.21 -14.11 2.09
CA ALA A 188 -1.61 -13.25 0.97
C ALA A 188 -3.03 -12.65 1.12
N GLY A 189 -3.96 -13.41 1.70
CA GLY A 189 -5.31 -12.92 2.00
C GLY A 189 -5.48 -12.28 3.38
N ASP A 190 -4.40 -11.89 4.06
CA ASP A 190 -4.53 -11.19 5.36
C ASP A 190 -5.15 -9.80 5.12
N PRO A 191 -6.31 -9.48 5.74
CA PRO A 191 -6.95 -8.19 5.51
C PRO A 191 -6.11 -7.00 5.99
N VAL A 192 -5.18 -7.17 6.93
CA VAL A 192 -4.28 -6.10 7.37
C VAL A 192 -3.27 -5.75 6.27
N LEU A 193 -2.87 -6.71 5.44
CA LEU A 193 -2.04 -6.43 4.27
C LEU A 193 -2.77 -5.53 3.26
N LEU A 194 -4.07 -5.78 3.05
CA LEU A 194 -4.88 -4.94 2.16
C LEU A 194 -5.00 -3.51 2.69
N LEU A 195 -5.23 -3.35 4.01
CA LEU A 195 -5.27 -2.04 4.65
C LEU A 195 -3.95 -1.28 4.47
N GLU A 196 -2.83 -1.95 4.74
CA GLU A 196 -1.50 -1.37 4.57
C GLU A 196 -1.24 -0.96 3.12
N ASN A 197 -1.47 -1.85 2.15
CA ASN A 197 -1.21 -1.52 0.75
C ASN A 197 -2.06 -0.34 0.26
N ARG A 198 -3.35 -0.31 0.60
CA ARG A 198 -4.27 0.75 0.19
C ARG A 198 -3.92 2.12 0.75
N VAL A 199 -3.38 2.23 1.97
CA VAL A 199 -2.95 3.54 2.49
C VAL A 199 -1.73 4.07 1.74
N HIS A 200 -0.79 3.20 1.35
CA HIS A 200 0.34 3.59 0.48
C HIS A 200 -0.11 3.92 -0.94
N ILE A 201 -1.11 3.21 -1.47
CA ILE A 201 -1.76 3.56 -2.75
C ILE A 201 -2.45 4.92 -2.65
N SER A 202 -3.16 5.20 -1.56
CA SER A 202 -3.81 6.49 -1.33
C SER A 202 -2.80 7.63 -1.38
N ALA A 203 -1.72 7.52 -0.59
CA ALA A 203 -0.66 8.53 -0.55
C ALA A 203 -0.04 8.74 -1.95
N PHE A 204 0.25 7.66 -2.66
CA PHE A 204 0.78 7.75 -4.03
C PHE A 204 -0.19 8.46 -4.99
N LEU A 205 -1.49 8.15 -4.93
CA LEU A 205 -2.50 8.80 -5.78
C LEU A 205 -2.64 10.28 -5.44
N GLU A 206 -2.63 10.65 -4.16
CA GLU A 206 -2.65 12.04 -3.69
C GLU A 206 -1.45 12.83 -4.22
N GLU A 207 -0.23 12.31 -4.05
CA GLU A 207 1.01 12.94 -4.54
C GLU A 207 1.03 13.12 -6.07
N ASN A 208 0.32 12.26 -6.79
CA ASN A 208 0.19 12.33 -8.25
C ASN A 208 -0.99 13.18 -8.72
N GLY A 209 -1.69 13.86 -7.80
CA GLY A 209 -2.79 14.78 -8.10
C GLY A 209 -4.13 14.09 -8.35
N ASP A 210 -4.25 12.80 -8.03
CA ASP A 210 -5.48 12.03 -8.14
C ASP A 210 -6.20 11.92 -6.78
N LEU A 211 -6.74 13.05 -6.32
CA LEU A 211 -7.42 13.16 -5.04
C LEU A 211 -8.63 12.22 -4.93
N ASP A 212 -9.39 12.07 -6.02
CA ASP A 212 -10.52 11.14 -6.04
C ASP A 212 -10.07 9.69 -5.86
N GLY A 213 -8.93 9.31 -6.45
CA GLY A 213 -8.32 8.00 -6.27
C GLY A 213 -7.86 7.78 -4.84
N ALA A 214 -7.15 8.75 -4.26
CA ALA A 214 -6.71 8.69 -2.86
C ALA A 214 -7.90 8.46 -1.91
N ARG A 215 -8.95 9.28 -2.07
CA ARG A 215 -10.19 9.14 -1.30
C ARG A 215 -10.85 7.79 -1.47
N MET A 216 -10.95 7.26 -2.70
CA MET A 216 -11.55 5.94 -2.95
C MET A 216 -10.78 4.82 -2.22
N ALA A 217 -9.44 4.85 -2.25
CA ALA A 217 -8.61 3.86 -1.56
C ALA A 217 -8.87 3.86 -0.03
N LEU A 218 -8.96 5.04 0.58
CA LEU A 218 -9.25 5.16 2.01
C LEU A 218 -10.68 4.75 2.36
N LYS A 219 -11.66 4.98 1.48
CA LYS A 219 -13.03 4.46 1.67
C LYS A 219 -13.07 2.93 1.67
N GLU A 220 -12.30 2.29 0.80
CA GLU A 220 -12.16 0.83 0.82
C GLU A 220 -11.50 0.34 2.13
N ASN A 221 -10.55 1.09 2.68
CA ASN A 221 -9.96 0.80 3.98
C ASN A 221 -10.97 0.91 5.12
N ILE A 222 -11.76 1.99 5.15
CA ILE A 222 -12.83 2.15 6.15
C ILE A 222 -13.81 0.98 6.08
N ALA A 223 -14.31 0.66 4.88
CA ALA A 223 -15.25 -0.44 4.69
C ALA A 223 -14.69 -1.79 5.14
N LEU A 224 -13.42 -2.06 4.81
CA LEU A 224 -12.73 -3.28 5.26
C LEU A 224 -12.55 -3.28 6.79
N ALA A 225 -12.06 -2.20 7.38
CA ALA A 225 -11.85 -2.09 8.82
C ALA A 225 -13.16 -2.27 9.61
N GLU A 226 -14.26 -1.68 9.15
CA GLU A 226 -15.59 -1.85 9.73
C GLU A 226 -16.06 -3.30 9.63
N SER A 227 -15.84 -3.97 8.49
CA SER A 227 -16.20 -5.38 8.32
C SER A 227 -15.44 -6.32 9.27
N LEU A 228 -14.23 -5.95 9.67
CA LEU A 228 -13.43 -6.71 10.63
C LEU A 228 -13.88 -6.50 12.08
N GLY A 229 -14.63 -5.42 12.36
CA GLY A 229 -15.16 -5.11 13.69
C GLY A 229 -14.10 -4.79 14.76
N LYS A 230 -12.86 -4.48 14.35
CA LYS A 230 -11.77 -4.15 15.28
C LYS A 230 -11.68 -2.65 15.47
N GLU A 231 -12.09 -2.16 16.64
CA GLU A 231 -12.16 -0.72 16.97
C GLU A 231 -10.86 0.04 16.64
N GLY A 232 -9.69 -0.52 16.94
CA GLY A 232 -8.40 0.09 16.60
C GLY A 232 -8.15 0.25 15.10
N LEU A 233 -8.53 -0.74 14.28
CA LEU A 233 -8.39 -0.63 12.82
C LEU A 233 -9.38 0.38 12.24
N ILE A 234 -10.60 0.41 12.79
CA ILE A 234 -11.63 1.37 12.39
C ILE A 234 -11.14 2.79 12.68
N LYS A 235 -10.64 3.04 13.90
CA LYS A 235 -10.06 4.33 14.25
C LYS A 235 -8.94 4.73 13.29
N ASN A 236 -7.96 3.85 13.05
CA ASN A 236 -6.86 4.15 12.11
C ASN A 236 -7.38 4.51 10.71
N ALA A 237 -8.33 3.75 10.17
CA ALA A 237 -8.88 4.02 8.83
C ALA A 237 -9.62 5.36 8.74
N TYR A 238 -10.37 5.73 9.77
CA TYR A 238 -11.00 7.06 9.83
C TYR A 238 -9.96 8.17 10.06
N SER A 239 -8.89 7.93 10.84
CA SER A 239 -7.79 8.88 11.02
C SER A 239 -7.04 9.14 9.71
N ASP A 240 -6.77 8.12 8.90
CA ASP A 240 -6.17 8.28 7.58
C ASP A 240 -7.05 9.16 6.66
N MET A 241 -8.37 8.93 6.67
CA MET A 241 -9.32 9.76 5.92
C MET A 241 -9.36 11.20 6.46
N LEU A 242 -9.32 11.39 7.77
CA LEU A 242 -9.29 12.72 8.37
C LEU A 242 -8.06 13.49 7.92
N PHE A 243 -6.89 12.83 7.91
CA PHE A 243 -5.64 13.43 7.45
C PHE A 243 -5.76 13.92 6.00
N LEU A 244 -6.32 13.10 5.10
CA LEU A 244 -6.61 13.52 3.72
C LEU A 244 -7.55 14.74 3.70
N CYS A 245 -8.66 14.69 4.45
CA CYS A 245 -9.63 15.79 4.49
C CYS A 245 -9.05 17.11 5.05
N GLN A 246 -8.07 17.05 5.95
CA GLN A 246 -7.40 18.22 6.51
C GLN A 246 -6.48 18.92 5.50
N ASN A 247 -5.92 18.17 4.55
CA ASN A 247 -5.01 18.70 3.54
C ASN A 247 -5.75 19.28 2.32
N HIS A 248 -7.02 18.91 2.10
CA HIS A 248 -7.79 19.28 0.90
C HIS A 248 -9.09 20.00 1.27
N LYS A 249 -9.18 21.28 0.91
CA LYS A 249 -10.31 22.16 1.28
C LYS A 249 -11.66 21.63 0.76
N GLU A 250 -11.66 21.05 -0.44
CA GLU A 250 -12.82 20.44 -1.08
C GLU A 250 -13.41 19.27 -0.29
N LEU A 251 -12.61 18.63 0.58
CA LEU A 251 -13.02 17.50 1.41
C LEU A 251 -13.44 17.89 2.83
N ALA A 252 -13.48 19.19 3.15
CA ALA A 252 -13.77 19.64 4.51
C ALA A 252 -15.13 19.13 5.05
N GLY A 253 -16.14 18.98 4.18
CA GLY A 253 -17.44 18.44 4.59
C GLY A 253 -17.37 16.97 5.01
N GLU A 254 -16.66 16.16 4.22
CA GLU A 254 -16.41 14.76 4.52
C GLU A 254 -15.54 14.59 5.78
N GLY A 255 -14.57 15.49 5.98
CA GLY A 255 -13.78 15.54 7.21
C GLY A 255 -14.63 15.75 8.46
N LEU A 256 -15.70 16.56 8.41
CA LEU A 256 -16.60 16.75 9.55
C LEU A 256 -17.36 15.46 9.90
N GLU A 257 -17.85 14.73 8.89
CA GLU A 257 -18.51 13.42 9.07
C GLU A 257 -17.55 12.37 9.66
N VAL A 258 -16.29 12.38 9.22
CA VAL A 258 -15.22 11.54 9.75
C VAL A 258 -14.94 11.86 11.22
N ILE A 259 -14.90 13.15 11.59
CA ILE A 259 -14.72 13.55 12.99
C ILE A 259 -15.89 13.10 13.86
N ASP A 260 -17.14 13.25 13.41
CA ASP A 260 -18.31 12.73 14.14
C ASP A 260 -18.16 11.25 14.44
N LYS A 261 -17.67 10.47 13.46
CA LYS A 261 -17.41 9.05 13.64
C LYS A 261 -16.29 8.79 14.64
N LEU A 262 -15.14 9.48 14.51
CA LEU A 262 -14.02 9.32 15.43
C LEU A 262 -14.42 9.66 16.87
N LEU A 263 -15.10 10.78 17.09
CA LEU A 263 -15.61 11.17 18.41
C LEU A 263 -16.53 10.11 19.04
N SER A 264 -17.33 9.40 18.23
CA SER A 264 -18.17 8.31 18.72
C SER A 264 -17.38 7.07 19.21
N LEU A 265 -16.12 6.95 18.77
CA LEU A 265 -15.20 5.87 19.14
C LEU A 265 -14.19 6.30 20.21
N SER A 266 -13.97 7.60 20.41
CA SER A 266 -13.01 8.15 21.35
C SER A 266 -13.53 8.13 22.80
N ARG A 267 -12.62 7.87 23.73
CA ARG A 267 -12.90 7.88 25.18
C ARG A 267 -11.87 8.70 25.97
N ASP A 268 -10.75 8.98 25.33
CA ASP A 268 -9.66 9.75 25.88
C ASP A 268 -9.95 11.24 25.71
N GLU A 269 -9.72 12.03 26.76
CA GLU A 269 -10.07 13.44 26.79
C GLU A 269 -9.20 14.25 25.81
N ASP A 270 -7.91 13.92 25.69
CA ASP A 270 -6.99 14.58 24.76
C ASP A 270 -7.33 14.26 23.30
N GLU A 271 -7.66 13.01 23.01
CA GLU A 271 -8.15 12.58 21.69
C GLU A 271 -9.43 13.34 21.29
N ILE A 272 -10.40 13.41 22.20
CA ILE A 272 -11.65 14.14 21.98
C ILE A 272 -11.38 15.63 21.77
N GLY A 273 -10.55 16.24 22.61
CA GLY A 273 -10.17 17.64 22.49
C GLY A 273 -9.52 17.94 21.14
N CYS A 274 -8.56 17.12 20.71
CA CYS A 274 -7.89 17.27 19.42
C CYS A 274 -8.88 17.20 18.24
N LEU A 275 -9.78 16.22 18.25
CA LEU A 275 -10.81 16.06 17.21
C LEU A 275 -11.77 17.25 17.15
N ARG A 276 -12.08 17.87 18.28
CA ARG A 276 -12.92 19.09 18.32
C ARG A 276 -12.17 20.32 17.80
N CYS A 277 -10.88 20.45 18.07
CA CYS A 277 -10.04 21.47 17.45
C CYS A 277 -9.99 21.28 15.92
N ASP A 278 -9.78 20.04 15.46
CA ASP A 278 -9.76 19.72 14.03
C ASP A 278 -11.10 20.02 13.35
N ARG A 279 -12.23 19.84 14.05
CA ARG A 279 -13.57 20.24 13.59
C ARG A 279 -13.65 21.75 13.38
N ALA A 280 -13.17 22.54 14.34
CA ALA A 280 -13.15 23.99 14.24
C ALA A 280 -12.31 24.46 13.04
N ASP A 281 -11.14 23.85 12.84
CA ASP A 281 -10.27 24.15 11.69
C ASP A 281 -10.97 23.85 10.35
N LEU A 282 -11.66 22.71 10.24
CA LEU A 282 -12.44 22.36 9.04
C LEU A 282 -13.64 23.29 8.81
N LEU A 283 -14.35 23.69 9.88
CA LEU A 283 -15.46 24.66 9.78
C LEU A 283 -14.98 26.02 9.25
N ALA A 284 -13.86 26.53 9.77
CA ALA A 284 -13.29 27.79 9.28
C ALA A 284 -12.82 27.69 7.82
N ARG A 285 -12.27 26.55 7.39
CA ARG A 285 -11.95 26.32 5.96
C ARG A 285 -13.19 26.36 5.07
N GLN A 286 -14.37 26.01 5.57
CA GLN A 286 -15.65 26.18 4.87
C GLN A 286 -16.21 27.61 4.92
N GLY A 287 -15.49 28.55 5.55
CA GLY A 287 -15.96 29.93 5.75
C GLY A 287 -16.92 30.10 6.93
N LYS A 288 -17.11 29.07 7.75
CA LYS A 288 -18.00 29.08 8.92
C LYS A 288 -17.25 29.46 10.20
N VAL A 289 -16.60 30.62 10.17
CA VAL A 289 -15.71 31.07 11.27
C VAL A 289 -16.47 31.17 12.60
N ASP A 290 -17.70 31.71 12.59
CA ASP A 290 -18.51 31.81 13.81
C ASP A 290 -18.86 30.43 14.43
N GLU A 291 -19.03 29.40 13.59
CA GLU A 291 -19.25 28.02 14.09
C GLU A 291 -17.97 27.44 14.68
N ALA A 292 -16.82 27.71 14.05
CA ALA A 292 -15.52 27.27 14.54
C ALA A 292 -15.17 27.90 15.90
N GLU A 293 -15.40 29.20 16.08
CA GLU A 293 -15.17 29.87 17.37
C GLU A 293 -16.09 29.32 18.47
N ARG A 294 -17.37 29.10 18.17
CA ARG A 294 -18.29 28.46 19.12
C ARG A 294 -17.84 27.07 19.55
N GLU A 295 -17.20 26.32 18.65
CA GLU A 295 -16.63 25.01 18.99
C GLU A 295 -15.49 25.18 20.00
N PHE A 296 -14.56 26.11 19.79
CA PHE A 296 -13.50 26.42 20.76
C PHE A 296 -14.04 26.90 22.12
N GLU A 297 -15.04 27.79 22.12
CA GLU A 297 -15.70 28.23 23.35
C GLU A 297 -16.29 27.05 24.14
N SER A 298 -16.91 26.10 23.44
CA SER A 298 -17.44 24.89 24.07
C SER A 298 -16.34 23.99 24.60
N ILE A 299 -15.22 23.83 23.89
CA ILE A 299 -14.04 23.09 24.39
C ILE A 299 -13.58 23.70 25.72
N PHE A 300 -13.42 25.03 25.81
CA PHE A 300 -12.95 25.67 27.04
C PHE A 300 -13.90 25.53 28.22
N LYS A 301 -15.21 25.46 27.93
CA LYS A 301 -16.23 25.24 28.94
C LYS A 301 -16.24 23.80 29.45
N ASP A 302 -16.13 22.84 28.54
CA ASP A 302 -16.22 21.42 28.85
C ASP A 302 -14.91 20.88 29.45
N MET A 303 -13.77 21.46 29.03
CA MET A 303 -12.40 21.05 29.39
C MET A 303 -11.57 22.25 29.90
N PRO A 304 -11.93 22.83 31.06
CA PRO A 304 -11.35 24.10 31.51
C PRO A 304 -9.85 24.04 31.81
N GLU A 305 -9.31 22.89 32.23
CA GLU A 305 -7.88 22.71 32.52
C GLU A 305 -7.10 22.11 31.33
N TRP A 306 -7.76 21.88 30.20
CA TRP A 306 -7.09 21.40 28.98
C TRP A 306 -6.48 22.59 28.22
N TYR A 307 -5.28 22.99 28.63
CA TYR A 307 -4.60 24.19 28.10
C TYR A 307 -4.12 24.03 26.65
N PHE A 308 -3.90 22.80 26.18
CA PHE A 308 -3.55 22.53 24.79
C PHE A 308 -4.61 23.05 23.80
N GLY A 309 -5.89 22.99 24.16
CA GLY A 309 -6.98 23.56 23.34
C GLY A 309 -6.85 25.07 23.15
N ARG A 310 -6.35 25.80 24.15
CA ARG A 310 -6.13 27.26 24.05
C ARG A 310 -4.94 27.59 23.16
N TYR A 311 -3.89 26.77 23.22
CA TYR A 311 -2.78 26.85 22.27
C TYR A 311 -3.28 26.62 20.83
N ARG A 312 -4.09 25.59 20.59
CA ARG A 312 -4.73 25.35 19.28
C ARG A 312 -5.59 26.53 18.83
N TYR A 313 -6.32 27.17 19.74
CA TYR A 313 -7.10 28.37 19.43
C TYR A 313 -6.24 29.58 19.05
N ALA A 314 -5.07 29.76 19.67
CA ALA A 314 -4.14 30.81 19.25
C ALA A 314 -3.64 30.60 17.80
N LEU A 315 -3.29 29.36 17.43
CA LEU A 315 -2.93 29.01 16.04
C LEU A 315 -4.08 29.25 15.07
N PHE A 316 -5.31 28.93 15.49
CA PHE A 316 -6.52 29.21 14.73
C PHE A 316 -6.70 30.72 14.48
N LEU A 317 -6.56 31.55 15.51
CA LEU A 317 -6.64 33.02 15.39
C LEU A 317 -5.56 33.57 14.46
N GLU A 318 -4.33 33.05 14.55
CA GLU A 318 -3.25 33.43 13.64
C GLU A 318 -3.60 33.09 12.19
N ASN A 319 -4.11 31.89 11.92
CA ASN A 319 -4.53 31.46 10.58
C ASN A 319 -5.65 32.35 10.00
N LEU A 320 -6.47 32.99 10.86
CA LEU A 320 -7.46 33.99 10.45
C LEU A 320 -6.88 35.40 10.25
N GLY A 321 -5.58 35.59 10.46
CA GLY A 321 -4.90 36.89 10.41
C GLY A 321 -5.08 37.75 11.66
N ARG A 322 -5.62 37.19 12.76
CA ARG A 322 -5.88 37.89 14.04
C ARG A 322 -4.69 37.77 15.00
N LYS A 323 -3.50 38.08 14.49
CA LYS A 323 -2.22 37.97 15.23
C LYS A 323 -2.23 38.66 16.61
N PRO A 324 -2.80 39.88 16.79
CA PRO A 324 -2.83 40.51 18.11
C PRO A 324 -3.57 39.68 19.18
N GLU A 325 -4.68 39.05 18.79
CA GLU A 325 -5.51 38.23 19.68
C GLU A 325 -4.84 36.89 19.97
N ALA A 326 -4.21 36.27 18.95
CA ALA A 326 -3.39 35.08 19.14
C ALA A 326 -2.26 35.31 20.16
N LEU A 327 -1.55 36.44 20.05
CA LEU A 327 -0.49 36.83 20.98
C LEU A 327 -0.99 37.06 22.42
N GLU A 328 -2.20 37.57 22.58
CA GLU A 328 -2.82 37.74 23.90
C GLU A 328 -3.05 36.37 24.56
N VAL A 329 -3.68 35.44 23.84
CA VAL A 329 -3.92 34.06 24.31
C VAL A 329 -2.61 33.35 24.68
N LEU A 330 -1.58 33.47 23.84
CA LEU A 330 -0.28 32.83 24.10
C LEU A 330 0.43 33.42 25.32
N LYS A 331 0.38 34.74 25.53
CA LYS A 331 0.94 35.39 26.72
C LYS A 331 0.19 35.02 28.00
N GLU A 332 -1.14 34.86 27.91
CA GLU A 332 -1.92 34.34 29.03
C GLU A 332 -1.47 32.93 29.40
N LEU A 333 -1.27 32.05 28.41
CA LEU A 333 -0.74 30.70 28.64
C LEU A 333 0.67 30.73 29.26
N GLU A 334 1.58 31.56 28.74
CA GLU A 334 2.93 31.73 29.30
C GLU A 334 2.89 32.18 30.78
N SER A 335 1.94 33.05 31.14
CA SER A 335 1.79 33.56 32.51
C SER A 335 1.39 32.47 33.53
N ILE A 336 0.80 31.38 33.06
CA ILE A 336 0.37 30.23 33.88
C ILE A 336 1.22 28.98 33.65
N LYS A 337 2.46 29.12 33.15
CA LYS A 337 3.39 28.02 32.79
C LYS A 337 3.43 26.84 33.77
N ASP A 338 3.28 27.09 35.07
CA ASP A 338 3.33 26.04 36.11
C ASP A 338 2.14 25.06 36.04
N LYS A 339 1.11 25.38 35.25
CA LYS A 339 -0.05 24.53 34.98
C LYS A 339 0.02 23.78 33.64
N LEU A 340 0.98 24.11 32.78
CA LEU A 340 1.12 23.52 31.46
C LEU A 340 1.92 22.23 31.57
N ASP A 341 1.55 21.23 30.79
CA ASP A 341 2.45 20.11 30.52
C ASP A 341 3.67 20.59 29.70
N GLU A 342 4.75 19.81 29.73
CA GLU A 342 6.02 20.14 29.09
C GLU A 342 5.88 20.39 27.58
N PHE A 343 5.03 19.60 26.92
CA PHE A 343 4.80 19.71 25.48
C PHE A 343 4.07 21.01 25.14
N THR A 344 2.95 21.30 25.81
CA THR A 344 2.18 22.54 25.59
C THR A 344 3.03 23.77 25.90
N TYR A 345 3.81 23.77 26.98
CA TYR A 345 4.70 24.88 27.31
C TYR A 345 5.77 25.14 26.23
N SER A 346 6.41 24.06 25.75
CA SER A 346 7.39 24.15 24.66
C SER A 346 6.76 24.73 23.39
N ALA A 347 5.58 24.23 23.01
CA ALA A 347 4.88 24.65 21.80
C ALA A 347 4.42 26.11 21.86
N VAL A 348 3.93 26.57 23.02
CA VAL A 348 3.57 27.98 23.25
C VAL A 348 4.79 28.88 23.13
N THR A 349 5.93 28.49 23.73
CA THR A 349 7.17 29.28 23.72
C THR A 349 7.71 29.44 22.30
N GLU A 350 7.78 28.34 21.53
CA GLU A 350 8.27 28.35 20.15
C GLU A 350 7.45 29.30 19.26
N VAL A 351 6.12 29.21 19.34
CA VAL A 351 5.23 30.07 18.56
C VAL A 351 5.29 31.54 19.00
N LEU A 352 5.41 31.81 20.30
CA LEU A 352 5.62 33.17 20.81
C LEU A 352 6.91 33.80 20.29
N GLU A 353 8.01 33.04 20.28
CA GLU A 353 9.29 33.50 19.74
C GLU A 353 9.18 33.83 18.25
N ASP A 354 8.57 32.95 17.45
CA ASP A 354 8.41 33.15 16.00
C ASP A 354 7.45 34.32 15.67
N MET A 355 6.41 34.53 16.49
CA MET A 355 5.48 35.65 16.29
C MET A 355 6.04 37.01 16.70
N THR A 356 7.03 37.05 17.60
CA THR A 356 7.59 38.30 18.16
C THR A 356 8.97 38.68 17.61
N GLY A 357 9.68 37.73 17.00
CA GLY A 357 10.85 37.98 16.14
C GLY A 357 10.48 38.64 14.81
#